data_AF-A0A851H6P7-F1
#
_entry.id   AF-A0A851H6P7-F1
#
_cell.length_a   1.000
_cell.length_b   1.000
_cell.length_c   1.000
_cell.angle_alpha   90.00
_cell.angle_beta   90.00
_cell.angle_gamma   90.00
#
_symmetry.space_group_name_H-M   'P 1'
#
loop_
_entity.id
_entity.type
_entity.pdbx_description
1 polymer ?
#
loop_
_entity_poly.entity_id
_entity_poly.type
_entity_poly.pdbx_seq_one_letter_code
_entity_poly.pdbx_strand_id
1 'polypeptide(L)' 'MSEEQFTDISMAVCLTGLIIFMGFIIWDLGKKSQAGKMGTAILFLVLGFGVVGFIFKNVLVEFLVLK' A
#
# COMPACT_ATOMS: atom_id res chain seq x y z
N MET A 1 15.44 -21.59 -5.53
CA MET A 1 14.27 -20.73 -5.80
C MET A 1 14.14 -20.64 -7.30
N SER A 2 12.97 -20.92 -7.88
CA SER A 2 12.73 -20.55 -9.28
C SER A 2 12.75 -19.03 -9.43
N GLU A 3 13.03 -18.53 -10.63
CA GLU A 3 13.05 -17.10 -10.92
C GLU A 3 11.69 -16.44 -10.64
N GLU A 4 10.60 -17.17 -10.87
CA GLU A 4 9.24 -16.73 -10.55
C GLU A 4 9.04 -16.54 -9.04
N GLN A 5 9.42 -17.54 -8.23
CA GLN A 5 9.30 -17.42 -6.76
C GLN A 5 10.14 -16.29 -6.18
N PHE A 6 11.33 -16.05 -6.75
CA PHE A 6 12.16 -14.91 -6.34
C PHE A 6 11.50 -13.57 -6.70
N THR A 7 10.91 -13.50 -7.89
CA THR A 7 10.22 -12.29 -8.36
C THR A 7 8.99 -11.98 -7.52
N ASP A 8 8.15 -12.97 -7.22
CA ASP A 8 6.95 -12.76 -6.41
C ASP A 8 7.27 -12.28 -4.98
N ILE A 9 8.23 -12.94 -4.33
CA ILE A 9 8.63 -12.59 -2.96
C ILE A 9 9.29 -11.20 -2.93
N SER A 10 10.18 -10.90 -3.88
CA SER A 10 10.84 -9.59 -3.94
C SER A 10 9.86 -8.46 -4.24
N MET A 11 8.91 -8.67 -5.16
CA MET A 11 7.84 -7.73 -5.44
C MET A 11 6.96 -7.49 -4.23
N ALA A 12 6.52 -8.54 -3.54
CA ALA A 12 5.73 -8.41 -2.32
C ALA A 12 6.48 -7.62 -1.23
N VAL A 13 7.73 -7.97 -0.95
CA VAL A 13 8.53 -7.32 0.10
C VAL A 13 8.84 -5.86 -0.23
N CYS A 14 9.36 -5.57 -1.42
CA CYS A 14 9.70 -4.21 -1.82
C CYS A 14 8.48 -3.30 -1.86
N LEU A 15 7.36 -3.78 -2.42
CA LEU A 15 6.14 -3.00 -2.52
C LEU A 15 5.56 -2.70 -1.13
N THR A 16 5.51 -3.70 -0.24
CA THR A 16 4.98 -3.51 1.11
C THR A 16 5.84 -2.53 1.92
N GLY A 17 7.17 -2.61 1.77
CA GLY A 17 8.10 -1.64 2.36
C GLY A 17 7.86 -0.21 1.86
N LEU A 18 7.61 -0.05 0.55
CA LEU A 18 7.35 1.25 -0.07
C LEU A 18 6.03 1.86 0.43
N ILE A 19 4.98 1.05 0.59
CA ILE A 19 3.69 1.48 1.18
C ILE A 19 3.87 1.96 2.61
N ILE A 20 4.66 1.26 3.43
CA ILE A 20 4.98 1.68 4.80
C ILE A 20 5.71 3.02 4.79
N PHE A 21 6.68 3.19 3.90
CA PHE A 21 7.42 4.45 3.76
C PHE A 21 6.50 5.61 3.35
N MET A 22 5.54 5.37 2.45
CA MET A 22 4.52 6.36 2.10
C MET A 22 3.64 6.75 3.30
N GLY A 23 3.26 5.78 4.14
CA GLY A 23 2.54 6.04 5.39
C GLY A 23 3.35 6.91 6.36
N PHE A 24 4.67 6.65 6.45
CA PHE A 24 5.58 7.45 7.26
C PHE A 24 5.70 8.89 6.73
N ILE A 25 5.79 9.08 5.41
CA ILE A 25 5.79 10.40 4.78
C ILE A 25 4.49 11.14 5.07
N ILE A 26 3.33 10.49 4.97
CA ILE A 26 2.04 11.12 5.26
C ILE A 26 1.95 11.57 6.72
N TRP A 27 2.51 10.79 7.64
CA TRP A 27 2.60 11.15 9.04
C TRP A 27 3.48 12.39 9.27
N ASP A 28 4.66 12.43 8.64
CA ASP A 28 5.57 13.60 8.72
C ASP A 28 4.95 14.84 8.05
N LEU A 29 4.36 14.68 6.87
CA LEU A 29 3.68 15.73 6.11
C LEU A 29 2.48 16.27 6.90
N GLY A 30 1.70 15.40 7.55
CA GLY A 30 0.58 15.80 8.38
C GLY A 30 0.99 16.73 9.52
N LYS A 31 2.13 16.43 10.17
CA LYS A 31 2.71 17.28 11.20
C LYS A 31 3.32 18.57 10.63
N LYS A 32 4.07 18.51 9.52
CA LYS A 32 4.74 19.67 8.93
C LYS A 32 3.80 20.65 8.23
N SER A 33 2.77 20.13 7.56
CA SER A 33 1.85 20.92 6.74
C SER A 33 0.75 21.60 7.58
N GLN A 34 0.79 21.47 8.91
CA GLN A 34 -0.30 21.84 9.81
C GLN A 34 -1.66 21.28 9.34
N ALA A 35 -1.65 20.13 8.66
CA ALA A 35 -2.87 19.45 8.30
C ALA A 35 -3.53 19.07 9.62
N GLY A 36 -4.58 19.81 10.01
CA GLY A 36 -5.31 19.56 11.25
C GLY A 36 -5.80 18.12 11.31
N LYS A 37 -6.37 17.71 12.46
CA LYS A 37 -6.80 16.31 12.70
C LYS A 37 -7.64 15.71 11.55
N MET A 38 -8.47 16.51 10.87
CA MET A 38 -9.20 16.08 9.67
C MET A 38 -8.31 15.82 8.44
N GLY A 39 -7.33 16.69 8.16
CA GLY A 39 -6.47 16.56 6.99
C GLY A 39 -5.59 15.31 7.08
N THR A 40 -5.00 15.04 8.25
CA THR A 40 -4.23 13.81 8.46
C THR A 40 -5.13 12.56 8.37
N ALA A 41 -6.36 12.62 8.88
CA ALA A 41 -7.31 11.50 8.80
C ALA A 41 -7.70 11.18 7.34
N ILE A 42 -7.91 12.21 6.50
CA ILE A 42 -8.20 12.01 5.07
C ILE A 42 -6.99 11.43 4.34
N LEU A 43 -5.78 11.90 4.62
CA LEU A 43 -4.56 11.36 4.01
C LEU A 43 -4.36 9.87 4.36
N PHE A 44 -4.63 9.48 5.61
CA PHE A 44 -4.61 8.08 6.02
C PHE A 44 -5.74 7.26 5.40
N LEU A 45 -6.93 7.84 5.25
CA LEU A 45 -8.04 7.18 4.57
C LEU A 45 -7.71 6.89 3.10
N VAL A 46 -7.18 7.87 2.36
CA VAL A 46 -6.79 7.70 0.96
C VAL A 46 -5.69 6.65 0.81
N LEU A 47 -4.69 6.67 1.69
CA LEU A 47 -3.64 5.63 1.72
C LEU A 47 -4.25 4.25 1.97
N GLY A 48 -5.09 4.12 3.02
CA GLY A 48 -5.76 2.88 3.35
C GLY A 48 -6.65 2.36 2.21
N PHE A 49 -7.39 3.25 1.55
CA PHE A 49 -8.21 2.92 0.39
C PHE A 49 -7.37 2.42 -0.79
N GLY A 50 -6.20 3.04 -1.03
CA GLY A 50 -5.25 2.59 -2.04
C GLY A 50 -4.68 1.20 -1.77
N VAL A 51 -4.30 0.91 -0.52
CA VAL A 51 -3.79 -0.41 -0.11
C VAL A 51 -4.89 -1.47 -0.18
N VAL A 52 -6.10 -1.16 0.30
CA VAL A 52 -7.25 -2.05 0.21
C VAL A 52 -7.60 -2.35 -1.24
N GLY A 53 -7.63 -1.34 -2.12
CA GLY A 53 -7.85 -1.53 -3.56
C GLY A 53 -6.77 -2.40 -4.21
N PHE A 54 -5.50 -2.25 -3.79
CA PHE A 54 -4.40 -3.09 -4.25
C PHE A 54 -4.59 -4.56 -3.84
N ILE A 55 -4.93 -4.83 -2.58
CA ILE A 55 -5.19 -6.19 -2.09
C ILE A 55 -6.42 -6.77 -2.79
N PHE A 56 -7.49 -6.00 -2.90
CA PHE A 56 -8.72 -6.43 -3.56
C PHE A 56 -8.47 -6.86 -5.01
N LYS A 57 -7.65 -6.12 -5.76
CA LYS A 57 -7.28 -6.50 -7.13
C LYS A 57 -6.55 -7.85 -7.16
N ASN A 58 -5.62 -8.10 -6.24
CA ASN A 58 -4.85 -9.34 -6.21
C ASN A 58 -5.78 -10.53 -5.95
N VAL A 59 -6.67 -10.40 -4.97
CA VAL A 59 -7.70 -11.41 -4.67
C VAL A 59 -8.62 -11.63 -5.87
N LEU A 60 -9.03 -10.57 -6.56
CA LEU A 60 -9.91 -10.67 -7.73
C LEU A 60 -9.23 -11.40 -8.89
N VAL A 61 -7.95 -11.11 -9.17
CA VAL A 61 -7.16 -11.81 -10.19
C VAL A 61 -6.98 -13.27 -9.82
N GLU A 62 -6.63 -13.56 -8.57
CA GLU A 62 -6.46 -14.93 -8.10
C GLU A 62 -7.77 -15.74 -8.15
N PHE A 63 -8.91 -15.11 -7.89
CA PHE A 63 -10.20 -15.80 -7.88
C PHE A 63 -10.86 -15.91 -9.27
N LEU A 64 -10.63 -14.95 -10.16
CA LEU A 64 -11.34 -14.83 -11.45
C LEU A 64 -10.49 -15.22 -12.66
N VAL A 65 -9.15 -15.17 -12.56
CA VAL A 65 -8.21 -15.47 -13.65
C VAL A 65 -7.47 -16.78 -13.43
N LEU A 66 -7.17 -17.15 -12.17
CA LEU A 66 -6.45 -18.38 -11.82
C LEU A 66 -7.37 -19.59 -11.55
N LYS A 67 -8.69 -19.43 -11.69
CA LYS A 67 -9.70 -20.50 -11.57
C LYS A 67 -10.37 -20.74 -12.91
#